data_AF-Q4T015-F1
#
_entry.id   AF-Q4T015-F1
#
_cell.length_a   1.000
_cell.length_b   1.000
_cell.length_c   1.000
_cell.angle_alpha   90.00
_cell.angle_beta   90.00
_cell.angle_gamma   90.00
#
_symmetry.space_group_name_H-M   'P 1'
#
loop_
_entity.id
_entity.type
_entity.pdbx_description
1 polymer ?
#
loop_
_entity_poly.entity_id
_entity_poly.type
_entity_poly.pdbx_seq_one_letter_code
_entity_poly.pdbx_strand_id
1 'polypeptide(L)' 'RCYNCGGLDHHAKECKLPPQPKKCHFCQSIDHMVASCPVKPHQSSPGSQGKQLSLKGDEGEH' A
#
# COMPACT_ATOMS: atom_id res chain seq x y z
N ARG A 1 5.63 2.96 -11.27
CA ARG A 1 5.16 1.57 -11.03
C ARG A 1 3.79 1.58 -10.39
N CYS A 2 2.82 0.98 -11.07
CA CYS A 2 1.43 0.88 -10.69
C CYS A 2 1.25 -0.29 -9.71
N TYR A 3 0.71 0.00 -8.52
CA TYR A 3 0.42 -1.02 -7.51
C TYR A 3 -0.88 -1.78 -7.79
N ASN A 4 -1.71 -1.29 -8.72
CA ASN A 4 -2.93 -1.96 -9.16
C ASN A 4 -2.64 -3.08 -10.18
N CYS A 5 -1.92 -2.76 -11.25
CA CYS A 5 -1.69 -3.69 -12.37
C CYS A 5 -0.22 -4.15 -12.53
N GLY A 6 0.73 -3.50 -11.86
CA GLY A 6 2.16 -3.80 -12.00
C GLY A 6 2.87 -3.05 -13.13
N GLY A 7 2.16 -2.27 -13.96
CA GLY A 7 2.75 -1.48 -15.04
C GLY A 7 3.80 -0.48 -14.54
N LEU A 8 4.82 -0.18 -15.34
CA LEU A 8 5.90 0.72 -14.91
C LEU A 8 5.62 2.20 -15.25
N ASP A 9 4.81 2.43 -16.29
CA ASP A 9 4.54 3.72 -16.94
C ASP A 9 3.65 4.67 -16.13
N HIS A 10 2.77 4.15 -15.27
CA HIS A 10 1.83 4.95 -14.49
C HIS A 10 1.80 4.56 -13.01
N HIS A 11 1.10 5.36 -12.20
CA HIS A 11 0.79 5.06 -10.81
C HIS A 11 -0.62 4.49 -10.64
N ALA A 12 -0.92 3.86 -9.50
CA ALA A 12 -2.23 3.24 -9.25
C ALA A 12 -3.39 4.23 -9.38
N LYS A 13 -3.19 5.50 -9.00
CA LYS A 13 -4.18 6.59 -9.14
C LYS A 13 -4.55 6.90 -10.60
N GLU A 14 -3.67 6.56 -11.54
CA GLU A 14 -3.84 6.78 -12.98
C GLU A 14 -4.19 5.48 -13.72
N CYS A 15 -4.30 4.37 -12.99
CA CYS A 15 -4.60 3.07 -13.58
C CYS A 15 -6.06 3.03 -14.05
N LYS A 16 -6.27 2.74 -15.33
CA LYS A 16 -7.61 2.62 -15.92
C LYS A 16 -8.29 1.28 -15.63
N LEU A 17 -7.57 0.31 -15.07
CA LEU A 17 -8.12 -0.98 -14.69
C LEU A 17 -8.89 -0.85 -13.36
N PRO A 18 -9.93 -1.68 -13.15
CA PRO A 18 -10.64 -1.70 -11.88
C PRO A 18 -9.67 -2.02 -10.74
N PRO A 19 -9.98 -1.59 -9.50
CA PRO A 19 -9.17 -1.91 -8.32
C PRO A 19 -8.95 -3.42 -8.23
N GLN A 20 -7.69 -3.82 -8.34
CA GLN A 20 -7.22 -5.19 -8.20
C GLN A 20 -6.89 -5.46 -6.73
N PRO A 21 -7.02 -6.72 -6.26
CA PRO A 21 -6.58 -7.09 -4.93
C PRO A 21 -5.09 -6.75 -4.76
N LYS A 22 -4.80 -6.10 -3.62
CA LYS A 22 -3.42 -5.76 -3.27
C LYS A 22 -2.63 -7.05 -3.07
N LYS A 23 -1.46 -7.13 -3.70
CA LYS A 23 -0.55 -8.25 -3.57
C LYS A 23 0.73 -7.86 -2.87
N CYS A 24 1.36 -8.81 -2.20
CA CYS A 24 2.70 -8.68 -1.65
C CYS A 24 3.67 -8.19 -2.72
N HIS A 25 4.33 -7.05 -2.47
CA HIS A 25 5.30 -6.50 -3.42
C HIS A 25 6.56 -7.37 -3.55
N PHE A 26 6.83 -8.23 -2.57
CA PHE A 26 8.01 -9.10 -2.53
C PHE A 26 7.81 -10.42 -3.27
N CYS A 27 6.77 -11.18 -2.92
CA CYS A 27 6.49 -12.51 -3.52
C CYS A 27 5.26 -12.55 -4.44
N GLN A 28 4.58 -11.43 -4.65
CA GLN A 28 3.40 -11.29 -5.50
C GLN A 28 2.14 -12.07 -5.06
N SER A 29 2.14 -12.66 -3.85
CA SER A 29 0.94 -13.30 -3.26
C SER A 29 -0.18 -12.30 -2.96
N ILE A 30 -1.43 -12.69 -3.15
CA ILE A 30 -2.63 -11.90 -2.79
C ILE A 30 -3.11 -12.16 -1.35
N ASP A 31 -2.59 -13.20 -0.70
CA ASP A 31 -3.02 -13.65 0.63
C ASP A 31 -2.50 -12.74 1.76
N HIS A 32 -1.31 -12.17 1.56
CA HIS A 32 -0.67 -11.28 2.53
C HIS A 32 -0.01 -10.08 1.85
N MET A 33 0.30 -9.06 2.65
CA MET A 33 1.12 -7.93 2.21
C MET A 33 2.59 -8.15 2.52
N VAL A 34 3.46 -7.29 1.97
CA VAL A 34 4.90 -7.32 2.29
C VAL A 34 5.17 -7.16 3.79
N ALA A 35 4.25 -6.61 4.59
CA ALA A 35 4.39 -6.59 6.04
C ALA A 35 4.46 -8.00 6.65
N SER A 36 3.60 -8.91 6.20
CA SER A 36 3.42 -10.27 6.71
C SER A 36 3.95 -11.35 5.76
N CYS A 37 4.84 -11.00 4.83
CA CYS A 37 5.35 -11.95 3.85
C CYS A 37 6.27 -12.98 4.51
N PRO A 38 5.98 -14.29 4.44
CA PRO A 38 6.77 -15.34 5.08
C PRO A 38 8.12 -15.56 4.39
N VAL A 39 8.23 -15.17 3.11
CA VAL A 39 9.46 -15.33 2.31
C VAL A 39 10.42 -14.18 2.53
N LYS A 40 9.92 -13.01 2.95
CA LYS A 40 10.80 -11.89 3.26
C LYS A 40 11.52 -12.24 4.57
N PRO A 41 12.85 -12.16 4.65
CA PRO A 41 13.53 -12.30 5.92
C PRO A 41 13.05 -11.13 6.79
N HIS A 42 12.29 -11.44 7.84
CA HIS A 42 11.79 -10.47 8.80
C HIS A 42 13.01 -9.83 9.47
N GLN A 43 13.52 -8.76 8.87
CA GLN A 43 14.37 -7.80 9.55
C GLN A 43 13.43 -7.18 10.59
N SER A 44 13.34 -7.81 11.76
CA SER A 44 12.52 -7.40 12.87
C SER A 44 12.93 -5.98 13.27
N SER A 45 12.29 -4.98 12.69
CA SER A 45 12.24 -3.64 13.23
C SER A 45 10.78 -3.37 13.54
N PRO A 46 10.35 -3.48 14.81
CA PRO A 46 9.04 -3.01 15.23
C PRO A 46 9.10 -1.48 15.20
N GLY A 47 8.90 -0.91 14.02
CA GLY A 47 9.07 0.52 13.84
C GLY A 47 8.61 0.96 12.47
N SER A 48 7.30 1.19 12.33
CA SER A 48 6.77 2.48 11.87
C SER A 48 5.36 2.36 11.30
N GLN A 49 4.39 2.84 12.09
CA GLN A 49 3.45 3.88 11.67
C GLN A 49 2.47 3.52 10.54
N GLY A 50 1.45 2.73 10.89
CA GLY A 50 0.13 2.79 10.26
C GLY A 50 -0.84 3.70 11.02
N LYS A 51 -0.36 4.88 11.45
CA LYS A 51 -1.19 5.98 11.96
C LYS A 51 -1.28 7.04 10.88
N GLN A 52 -2.00 6.75 9.80
CA GLN A 52 -2.47 7.77 8.88
C GLN A 52 -3.93 8.06 9.24
N LEU A 53 -4.14 8.77 10.36
CA LEU A 53 -5.28 9.68 10.43
C LEU A 53 -4.73 11.05 10.03
N SER A 54 -5.24 11.57 8.93
CA SER A 54 -4.96 12.91 8.41
C SER A 54 -4.96 13.97 9.51
N LEU A 55 -3.91 14.78 9.54
CA LEU A 55 -3.94 16.10 10.16
C LEU A 55 -4.42 17.13 9.12
N LYS A 56 -5.21 18.11 9.59
CA LYS A 56 -5.85 19.27 8.92
C LYS A 56 -7.13 18.96 8.14
N GLY A 57 -8.25 19.62 8.37
CA GLY A 57 -8.59 20.72 9.27
C GLY A 57 -10.09 20.97 9.17
N ASP A 58 -10.75 21.09 10.31
CA ASP A 58 -12.13 21.53 10.41
C ASP A 58 -12.09 23.02 10.71
N GLU A 59 -12.22 23.83 9.66
CA GLU A 59 -12.75 25.18 9.81
C GLU A 59 -14.26 25.07 9.65
N GLY A 60 -14.99 25.38 10.72
CA GLY A 60 -16.46 25.41 10.74
C GLY A 60 -17.04 26.01 12.01
N GLU A 61 -17.65 27.20 11.85
CA GLU A 61 -18.75 27.81 12.63
C GLU A 61 -18.42 28.75 13.82
N HIS A 62 -18.35 30.07 13.56
CA HIS A 62 -19.48 31.03 13.60
C HIS A 62 -19.05 32.37 12.99
#